data_AF-A0A059DQX7-F1
#
_entry.id   AF-A0A059DQX7-F1
#
_cell.length_a   1.000
_cell.length_b   1.000
_cell.length_c   1.000
_cell.angle_alpha   90.00
_cell.angle_beta   90.00
_cell.angle_gamma   90.00
#
_symmetry.space_group_name_H-M   'P 1'
#
loop_
_entity.id
_entity.type
_entity.pdbx_description
1 polymer ?
#
loop_
_entity_poly.entity_id
_entity_poly.type
_entity_poly.pdbx_seq_one_letter_code
_entity_poly.pdbx_strand_id
1 'polypeptide(L)'
;MSIKWVRRRAHVRRLASGDCVQVAPSWVPVEDKGGDAKGASFHSACPVCDAPILSLRMPNGGWVHFERGIGLSRLKHPCFYIGEDIANVRDEATGDLFGDA
;
A
#
# COMPACT_ATOMS: atom_id res chain seq x y z
N MET A 1 -18.14 -7.86 0.01
CA MET A 1 -17.88 -6.99 1.18
C MET A 1 -17.09 -5.77 0.72
N SER A 2 -17.45 -4.57 1.16
CA SER A 2 -16.72 -3.34 0.86
C SER A 2 -15.66 -3.10 1.93
N ILE A 3 -14.42 -2.84 1.51
CA ILE A 3 -13.36 -2.44 2.45
C ILE A 3 -13.66 -1.03 2.95
N LYS A 4 -13.64 -0.85 4.27
CA LYS A 4 -13.54 0.46 4.91
C LYS A 4 -12.07 0.80 5.11
N TRP A 5 -11.65 1.99 4.69
CA TRP A 5 -10.27 2.44 4.82
C TRP A 5 -10.08 3.31 6.07
N VAL A 6 -8.92 3.15 6.72
CA VAL A 6 -8.45 4.04 7.78
C VAL A 6 -7.00 4.44 7.53
N ARG A 7 -6.65 5.69 7.81
CA ARG A 7 -5.26 6.15 7.74
C ARG A 7 -4.56 5.82 9.05
N ARG A 8 -3.65 4.85 9.00
CA ARG A 8 -2.76 4.53 10.13
C ARG A 8 -1.70 5.62 10.24
N ARG A 9 -1.45 6.12 11.45
CA ARG A 9 -0.39 7.10 11.74
C ARG A 9 1.01 6.46 11.71
N ALA A 10 2.02 7.29 11.51
CA ALA A 10 3.41 6.90 11.67
C ALA A 10 3.64 6.40 13.11
N HIS A 11 4.41 5.33 13.28
CA HIS A 11 4.72 4.78 14.61
C HIS A 11 5.95 3.87 14.56
N VAL A 12 6.51 3.57 15.74
CA VAL A 12 7.57 2.56 15.87
C VAL A 12 6.93 1.19 16.06
N ARG A 13 7.39 0.19 15.30
CA ARG A 13 6.98 -1.20 15.46
C ARG A 13 8.16 -2.05 15.89
N ARG A 14 7.95 -2.90 16.89
CA ARG A 14 8.89 -3.94 17.28
C ARG A 14 8.67 -5.21 16.45
N LEU A 15 9.73 -5.73 15.85
CA LEU A 15 9.73 -6.97 15.08
C LEU A 15 9.92 -8.18 16.00
N ALA A 16 9.66 -9.38 15.47
CA ALA A 16 9.86 -10.63 16.21
C ALA A 16 11.33 -10.87 16.57
N SER A 17 12.27 -10.32 15.80
CA SER A 17 13.71 -10.31 16.12
C SER A 17 14.06 -9.47 17.35
N GLY A 18 13.16 -8.58 17.79
CA GLY A 18 13.40 -7.61 18.85
C GLY A 18 13.73 -6.21 18.34
N ASP A 19 14.07 -6.06 17.05
CA ASP A 19 14.40 -4.77 16.43
C ASP A 19 13.21 -3.82 16.38
N CYS A 20 13.50 -2.52 16.42
CA CYS A 20 12.51 -1.47 16.26
C CYS A 20 12.65 -0.82 14.88
N VAL A 21 11.55 -0.74 14.13
CA VAL A 21 11.50 -0.10 12.82
C VAL A 21 10.51 1.07 12.82
N GLN A 22 10.86 2.15 12.12
CA GLN A 22 9.93 3.24 11.84
C GLN A 22 8.95 2.79 10.78
N VAL A 23 7.65 2.89 11.06
CA VAL A 23 6.58 2.56 10.13
C VAL A 23 5.92 3.85 9.69
N ALA A 24 6.01 4.12 8.38
CA ALA A 24 5.35 5.27 7.75
C ALA A 24 3.82 5.20 7.90
N PRO A 25 3.13 6.36 7.88
CA PRO A 25 1.68 6.38 7.80
C PRO A 25 1.23 5.71 6.50
N SER A 26 0.08 5.04 6.51
CA SER A 26 -0.43 4.34 5.33
C SER A 26 -1.94 4.11 5.44
N TRP A 27 -2.63 4.04 4.29
CA TRP A 27 -4.02 3.58 4.24
C TRP A 27 -4.07 2.07 4.45
N VAL A 28 -4.89 1.62 5.40
CA VAL A 28 -5.09 0.21 5.69
C VAL A 28 -6.58 -0.16 5.73
N PRO A 29 -6.95 -1.37 5.28
CA PRO A 29 -8.29 -1.90 5.48
C PRO A 29 -8.61 -2.04 6.97
N VAL A 30 -9.83 -1.66 7.37
CA VAL A 30 -10.39 -2.02 8.67
C VAL A 30 -10.75 -3.50 8.61
N GLU A 31 -10.16 -4.29 9.50
CA GLU A 31 -10.43 -5.73 9.60
C GLU A 31 -11.58 -5.96 10.58
N ASP A 32 -12.69 -6.52 10.11
CA ASP A 32 -13.72 -7.05 11.01
C ASP A 32 -13.19 -8.34 11.65
N LYS A 33 -13.42 -8.52 12.95
CA LYS A 33 -12.90 -9.67 13.72
C LYS A 33 -13.46 -11.03 13.25
N GLY A 34 -14.45 -11.03 12.37
CA GLY A 34 -14.95 -12.22 11.68
C GLY A 34 -14.02 -12.56 10.53
N GLY A 35 -13.15 -13.54 10.72
CA GLY A 35 -12.07 -13.89 9.79
C GLY A 35 -12.56 -14.11 8.36
N ASP A 36 -12.22 -13.16 7.49
CA ASP A 36 -12.36 -13.33 6.05
C ASP A 36 -11.53 -14.53 5.56
N ALA A 37 -12.10 -15.29 4.63
CA ALA A 37 -11.43 -16.45 4.04
C ALA A 37 -10.12 -16.02 3.34
N LYS A 38 -9.03 -16.75 3.61
CA LYS A 38 -7.75 -16.56 2.90
C LYS A 38 -8.00 -16.68 1.38
N GLY A 39 -7.46 -15.73 0.61
CA GLY A 39 -7.65 -15.69 -0.85
C GLY A 39 -8.94 -15.03 -1.33
N ALA A 40 -9.79 -14.53 -0.42
CA ALA A 40 -10.93 -13.71 -0.81
C ALA A 40 -10.47 -12.40 -1.49
N SER A 41 -11.19 -12.00 -2.53
CA SER A 41 -11.03 -10.75 -3.22
C SER A 41 -12.10 -9.74 -2.80
N PHE A 42 -11.67 -8.50 -2.62
CA PHE A 42 -12.51 -7.42 -2.14
C PHE A 42 -12.40 -6.23 -3.08
N HIS A 43 -13.53 -5.54 -3.28
CA HIS A 43 -13.60 -4.36 -4.13
C HIS A 43 -13.85 -3.12 -3.28
N SER A 44 -13.17 -2.03 -3.63
CA SER A 44 -13.30 -0.74 -2.96
C SER A 44 -12.83 0.39 -3.87
N ALA A 45 -13.22 1.63 -3.56
CA ALA A 45 -12.59 2.81 -4.15
C ALA A 45 -11.28 3.13 -3.40
N CYS A 46 -10.29 3.66 -4.11
CA CYS A 46 -9.06 4.17 -3.52
C CYS A 46 -9.39 5.39 -2.63
N PRO A 47 -8.97 5.44 -1.36
CA PRO A 47 -9.26 6.57 -0.47
C PRO A 47 -8.47 7.85 -0.80
N VAL A 48 -7.63 7.83 -1.85
CA VAL A 48 -6.82 8.97 -2.30
C VAL A 48 -7.33 9.55 -3.62
N CYS A 49 -7.64 8.70 -4.59
CA CYS A 49 -7.97 9.12 -5.96
C CYS A 49 -9.28 8.53 -6.50
N ASP A 50 -10.06 7.83 -5.66
CA ASP A 50 -11.33 7.18 -5.98
C ASP A 50 -11.28 6.09 -7.06
N ALA A 51 -10.10 5.78 -7.62
CA ALA A 51 -9.92 4.71 -8.59
C ALA A 51 -10.42 3.36 -8.04
N PRO A 52 -11.01 2.48 -8.86
CA PRO A 52 -11.48 1.19 -8.42
C PRO A 52 -10.30 0.26 -8.09
N ILE A 53 -10.35 -0.39 -6.92
CA ILE A 53 -9.28 -1.24 -6.37
C ILE A 53 -9.77 -2.68 -6.21
N LEU A 54 -8.91 -3.62 -6.56
CA LEU A 54 -8.97 -5.03 -6.21
C LEU A 54 -8.00 -5.31 -5.06
N SER A 55 -8.53 -5.68 -3.90
CA SER A 55 -7.74 -6.01 -2.72
C SER A 55 -7.74 -7.51 -2.47
N LEU A 56 -6.56 -8.09 -2.22
CA LEU A 56 -6.40 -9.51 -1.89
C LEU A 56 -5.74 -9.66 -0.51
N ARG A 57 -6.24 -10.61 0.28
CA ARG A 57 -5.64 -11.01 1.56
C ARG A 57 -4.47 -11.96 1.31
N MET A 58 -3.31 -11.65 1.87
CA MET A 58 -2.09 -12.46 1.67
C MET A 58 -2.03 -13.65 2.64
N PRO A 59 -1.44 -14.81 2.24
CA PRO A 59 -1.40 -16.02 3.07
C PRO A 59 -0.74 -15.86 4.44
N ASN A 60 0.27 -14.98 4.53
CA ASN A 60 1.04 -14.69 5.75
C ASN A 60 0.55 -13.41 6.47
N GLY A 61 -0.69 -13.00 6.19
CA GLY A 61 -1.26 -11.75 6.70
C GLY A 61 -0.87 -10.54 5.85
N GLY A 62 -1.57 -9.43 6.08
CA GLY A 62 -1.45 -8.22 5.27
C GLY A 62 -2.30 -8.28 3.99
N TRP A 63 -2.15 -7.22 3.19
CA TRP A 63 -2.99 -6.95 2.03
C TRP A 63 -2.15 -6.53 0.83
N VAL A 64 -2.64 -6.85 -0.36
CA VAL A 64 -2.14 -6.29 -1.63
C VAL A 64 -3.29 -5.63 -2.37
N HIS A 65 -3.01 -4.49 -3.00
CA HIS A 65 -4.00 -3.62 -3.64
C HIS A 65 -3.62 -3.38 -5.10
N PHE A 66 -4.48 -3.82 -6.00
CA PHE A 66 -4.31 -3.70 -7.45
C PHE A 66 -5.33 -2.74 -8.03
N GLU A 67 -5.00 -2.16 -9.17
CA GLU A 67 -5.94 -1.38 -9.94
C GLU A 67 -6.99 -2.27 -10.61
N ARG A 68 -8.26 -1.88 -10.53
CA ARG A 68 -9.37 -2.63 -11.11
C ARG A 68 -9.78 -1.98 -12.42
N GLY A 69 -8.98 -2.23 -13.45
CA GLY A 69 -9.31 -1.96 -14.85
C GLY A 69 -9.11 -3.20 -15.71
N ILE A 70 -9.61 -3.18 -16.94
CA ILE A 70 -9.40 -4.26 -17.92
C ILE A 70 -7.88 -4.42 -18.12
N GLY A 71 -7.36 -5.60 -17.78
CA GLY A 71 -5.91 -5.89 -17.85
C GLY A 71 -5.05 -5.31 -16.71
N LEU A 72 -5.62 -4.52 -15.79
CA LEU A 72 -4.87 -3.85 -14.72
C LEU A 72 -4.86 -4.60 -13.38
N SER A 73 -5.57 -5.73 -13.28
CA SER A 73 -5.71 -6.51 -12.04
C SER A 73 -4.40 -7.09 -11.47
N ARG A 74 -3.29 -6.93 -12.19
CA ARG A 74 -1.93 -7.32 -11.78
C ARG A 74 -1.04 -6.12 -11.47
N LEU A 75 -1.49 -4.91 -11.79
CA LEU A 75 -0.77 -3.66 -11.56
C LEU A 75 -1.08 -3.17 -10.14
N LYS A 76 -0.03 -3.05 -9.32
CA LYS A 76 -0.13 -2.46 -7.98
C LYS A 76 -0.61 -1.02 -8.09
N HIS A 77 -1.63 -0.66 -7.32
CA HIS A 77 -2.18 0.69 -7.41
C HIS A 77 -1.25 1.72 -6.75
N PRO A 78 -0.78 2.75 -7.46
CA PRO A 78 0.31 3.62 -7.01
C PRO A 78 0.10 4.30 -5.65
N CYS A 79 -1.13 4.71 -5.32
CA CYS A 79 -1.43 5.43 -4.07
C CYS A 79 -1.12 4.64 -2.77
N PHE A 80 -0.87 3.33 -2.85
CA PHE A 80 -0.50 2.51 -1.69
C PHE A 80 0.98 2.15 -1.61
N TYR A 81 1.76 2.42 -2.67
CA TYR A 81 3.15 1.96 -2.79
C TYR A 81 4.15 3.09 -3.07
N ILE A 82 3.69 4.21 -3.59
CA ILE A 82 4.48 5.45 -3.64
C ILE A 82 4.49 6.02 -2.21
N GLY A 83 5.68 6.26 -1.66
CA GLY A 83 5.83 6.93 -0.37
C GLY A 83 5.25 8.35 -0.44
N GLU A 84 4.74 8.88 0.67
CA GLU A 84 4.12 10.22 0.66
C GLU A 84 5.10 11.32 0.22
N ASP A 85 6.40 11.10 0.43
CA ASP A 85 7.48 12.00 0.05
C ASP A 85 8.15 11.64 -1.29
N ILE A 86 7.56 10.73 -2.07
CA ILE A 86 8.06 10.36 -3.40
C ILE A 86 7.21 11.08 -4.45
N ALA A 87 7.76 12.16 -5.00
CA ALA A 87 7.18 12.84 -6.16
C ALA A 87 7.59 12.13 -7.46
N ASN A 88 6.74 12.22 -8.50
CA ASN A 88 7.13 11.89 -9.88
C ASN A 88 8.03 13.00 -10.49
N VAL A 89 8.93 13.55 -9.68
CA VAL A 89 9.88 14.59 -10.06
C VAL A 89 11.26 14.08 -9.74
N ARG A 90 12.22 14.40 -10.60
CA ARG A 90 13.63 14.07 -10.36
C ARG A 90 14.08 14.76 -9.07
N ASP A 91 14.67 14.00 -8.16
CA ASP A 91 15.32 14.57 -6.98
C ASP A 91 16.51 15.44 -7.41
N GLU A 92 16.54 16.69 -6.96
CA GLU A 92 17.59 17.64 -7.33
C GLU A 92 18.90 17.35 -6.57
N ALA A 93 18.83 16.70 -5.41
CA ALA A 93 19.99 16.38 -4.59
C ALA A 93 20.77 15.15 -5.09
N THR A 94 20.08 14.19 -5.70
CA THR A 94 20.70 13.00 -6.30
C THR A 94 21.35 13.39 -7.62
N GLY A 95 22.68 13.51 -7.59
CA GLY A 95 23.50 13.71 -8.80
C GLY A 95 23.29 12.60 -9.83
N ASP A 96 23.54 12.93 -11.10
CA ASP A 96 23.50 11.93 -12.16
C ASP A 96 24.62 10.90 -11.94
N LEU A 97 24.24 9.62 -11.89
CA LEU A 97 25.20 8.53 -11.70
C LEU A 97 26.18 8.39 -12.88
N PHE A 98 25.82 8.94 -14.04
CA PHE A 98 26.59 8.91 -15.27
C PHE A 98 26.81 10.30 -15.88
N GLY A 99 26.65 11.37 -15.09
CA GLY A 99 26.96 12.72 -15.54
C GLY A 99 28.45 12.87 -15.87
N ASP A 100 28.76 13.72 -16.86
CA ASP A 100 30.14 14.05 -17.25
C ASP A 100 30.93 14.61 -16.05
N ALA A 101 32.15 14.10 -15.89
CA ALA A 101 33.08 14.42 -14.80
C ALA A 101 33.52 15.88 -14.75
#